data_AF-A0A2P2J6B9-F1
#
_entry.id   AF-A0A2P2J6B9-F1
#
_cell.length_a   1.000
_cell.length_b   1.000
_cell.length_c   1.000
_cell.angle_alpha   90.00
_cell.angle_beta   90.00
_cell.angle_gamma   90.00
#
_symmetry.space_group_name_H-M   'P 1'
#
loop_
_entity.id
_entity.type
_entity.pdbx_description
1 polymer ?
#
loop_
_entity_poly.entity_id
_entity_poly.type
_entity_poly.pdbx_seq_one_letter_code
_entity_poly.pdbx_strand_id
1 'polypeptide(L)' 'MEDVVLSAHRNEHLAALLRSFCNDLKAKEPQPERKRQKKLKKEDNAATSAVHILDP' A
#
# COMPACT_ATOMS: atom_id res chain seq x y z
N MET A 1 2.74 5.77 -5.43
CA MET A 1 2.86 7.09 -4.78
C MET A 1 3.64 7.02 -3.47
N GLU A 2 3.68 5.87 -2.79
CA GLU A 2 4.47 5.67 -1.57
C GLU A 2 5.96 6.00 -1.76
N ASP A 3 6.56 5.58 -2.88
CA ASP A 3 7.98 5.86 -3.17
C ASP A 3 8.29 7.37 -3.29
N VAL A 4 7.31 8.16 -3.77
CA VAL A 4 7.41 9.62 -3.88
C VAL A 4 7.31 10.28 -2.51
N VAL A 5 6.47 9.75 -1.62
CA VAL A 5 6.40 10.20 -0.22
C VAL A 5 7.70 9.85 0.51
N LEU A 6 8.24 8.66 0.27
CA LEU A 6 9.48 8.18 0.90
C LEU A 6 10.70 9.03 0.50
N SER A 7 10.77 9.47 -0.76
CA SER A 7 11.86 10.35 -1.22
C SER A 7 11.80 11.75 -0.60
N ALA A 8 10.61 12.23 -0.23
CA ALA A 8 10.39 13.52 0.42
C ALA A 8 10.64 13.51 1.95
N HIS A 9 11.16 12.42 2.53
CA HIS A 9 11.28 12.22 3.99
C HIS A 9 12.03 13.33 4.74
N ARG A 10 12.95 14.07 4.10
CA ARG A 10 13.70 15.18 4.73
C ARG A 10 12.88 16.47 4.87
N ASN A 11 11.71 16.53 4.23
CA ASN A 11 10.78 17.65 4.32
C ASN A 11 9.43 17.13 4.84
N GLU A 12 9.25 17.20 6.15
CA GLU A 12 8.08 16.65 6.84
C GLU A 12 6.77 17.29 6.36
N HIS A 13 6.77 18.60 6.13
CA HIS A 13 5.61 19.32 5.61
C HIS A 13 5.21 18.83 4.22
N LEU A 14 6.20 18.68 3.32
CA LEU A 14 5.96 18.15 1.99
C LEU A 14 5.48 16.69 2.04
N ALA A 15 6.10 15.85 2.87
CA ALA A 15 5.68 14.46 3.04
C ALA A 15 4.25 14.34 3.60
N ALA A 16 3.83 15.24 4.49
CA ALA A 16 2.46 15.32 5.00
C ALA A 16 1.46 15.71 3.89
N LEU A 17 1.78 16.74 3.11
CA LEU A 17 0.95 17.19 1.99
C LEU A 17 0.78 16.09 0.94
N LEU A 18 1.86 15.42 0.56
CA LEU A 18 1.83 14.32 -0.41
C LEU A 18 0.99 13.13 0.08
N ARG A 19 1.04 12.80 1.38
CA ARG A 19 0.19 11.77 1.98
C ARG A 19 -1.29 12.16 1.92
N SER A 20 -1.62 13.40 2.28
CA SER A 20 -2.99 13.90 2.18
C SER A 20 -3.51 13.86 0.74
N PHE A 21 -2.72 14.38 -0.20
CA PHE A 21 -3.05 14.38 -1.63
C PHE A 21 -3.28 12.95 -2.17
N CYS A 22 -2.42 12.00 -1.79
CA CYS A 22 -2.58 10.59 -2.17
C CYS A 22 -3.89 9.98 -1.63
N ASN A 23 -4.30 10.33 -0.41
CA ASN A 23 -5.55 9.87 0.17
C ASN A 23 -6.77 10.46 -0.57
N ASP A 24 -6.70 11.75 -0.92
CA ASP A 24 -7.76 12.41 -1.70
C ASP A 24 -7.89 11.81 -3.10
N LEU A 25 -6.77 11.44 -3.73
CA LEU A 25 -6.77 10.72 -5.00
C LEU A 25 -7.42 9.35 -4.86
N LYS A 26 -7.08 8.56 -3.84
CA LYS A 26 -7.69 7.25 -3.58
C LYS A 26 -9.19 7.34 -3.29
N ALA A 27 -9.64 8.42 -2.64
CA ALA A 27 -11.06 8.67 -2.37
C ALA A 27 -11.84 9.03 -3.66
N LYS A 28 -11.16 9.62 -4.64
CA LYS A 28 -11.73 10.01 -5.95
C LYS A 28 -11.49 8.97 -7.04
N GLU A 29 -10.65 7.97 -6.80
CA GLU A 29 -10.39 6.90 -7.74
C GLU A 29 -11.71 6.15 -7.98
N PRO A 30 -12.25 6.15 -9.21
CA PRO A 30 -13.44 5.38 -9.52
C PRO A 30 -13.13 3.94 -9.15
N GLN A 31 -13.89 3.38 -8.20
CA GLN A 31 -13.72 2.01 -7.73
C GLN A 31 -13.49 1.13 -8.96
N PRO A 32 -12.31 0.51 -9.13
CA PRO A 32 -12.09 -0.39 -10.25
C PRO A 32 -13.18 -1.44 -10.12
N GLU A 33 -14.08 -1.45 -11.09
CA GLU A 33 -15.34 -2.17 -11.03
C GLU A 33 -15.08 -3.58 -10.49
N ARG A 34 -15.59 -3.84 -9.28
CA ARG A 34 -15.65 -5.18 -8.69
C ARG A 34 -16.61 -6.03 -9.51
N LYS A 35 -16.20 -6.42 -10.71
CA LYS A 35 -16.74 -7.55 -11.47
C LYS A 35 -15.77 -8.72 -11.39
N ARG A 36 -15.46 -9.15 -10.17
CA ARG A 36 -15.24 -10.58 -9.94
C ARG A 36 -15.97 -10.98 -8.67
N GLN A 37 -16.91 -11.89 -8.89
CA GLN A 37 -17.91 -12.41 -7.97
C GLN A 37 -17.37 -12.68 -6.57
N LYS A 38 -18.21 -12.44 -5.56
CA LYS A 38 -18.08 -13.03 -4.22
C LYS A 38 -17.96 -14.56 -4.33
N LYS A 39 -16.74 -15.06 -4.24
CA LYS A 39 -16.35 -16.39 -3.76
C LYS A 39 -15.03 -16.14 -3.04
N LEU A 40 -14.72 -16.65 -1.87
CA LEU A 40 -15.34 -17.54 -0.92
C LEU A 40 -14.31 -17.49 0.23
N LYS A 41 -14.75 -17.32 1.48
CA LYS A 41 -14.09 -17.79 2.72
C LYS A 41 -12.55 -17.60 2.87
N LYS A 42 -12.22 -16.90 3.97
CA LYS A 42 -11.24 -17.32 4.98
C LYS A 42 -9.76 -17.22 4.58
N GLU A 43 -9.06 -16.36 5.33
CA GLU A 43 -7.71 -16.59 5.89
C GLU A 43 -6.64 -17.14 4.92
N ASP A 44 -5.73 -16.28 4.47
CA ASP A 44 -4.40 -16.69 4.04
C ASP A 44 -3.39 -15.61 4.42
N ASN A 45 -2.82 -15.77 5.61
CA ASN A 45 -1.54 -15.20 6.00
C ASN A 45 -0.45 -16.16 5.48
N ALA A 46 0.03 -15.96 4.26
CA ALA A 46 1.28 -16.48 3.71
C ALA A 46 1.33 -16.04 2.23
N ALA A 47 2.38 -15.49 1.62
CA ALA A 47 3.78 -15.45 1.96
C ALA A 47 4.41 -14.26 1.21
N THR A 48 4.92 -13.28 1.94
CA THR A 48 6.11 -12.53 1.48
C THR A 48 7.29 -13.20 2.14
N SER A 49 7.96 -14.03 1.35
CA SER A 49 9.24 -14.68 1.63
C SER A 49 10.20 -13.74 2.39
N ALA A 50 10.36 -13.99 3.69
CA ALA A 50 11.43 -13.43 4.50
C ALA A 50 12.37 -14.60 4.85
N VAL A 51 13.49 -14.61 4.13
CA VAL A 51 14.73 -15.38 4.29
C VAL A 51 14.93 -15.94 5.71
N HIS A 52 14.80 -17.26 5.88
CA HIS A 52 15.38 -17.95 7.02
C HIS A 52 16.88 -18.13 6.77
N ILE A 53 17.68 -17.24 7.35
CA ILE A 53 19.13 -17.44 7.49
C ILE A 53 19.31 -18.50 8.59
N LEU A 54 19.78 -19.69 8.23
CA LEU A 54 20.43 -20.57 9.21
C LEU A 54 21.88 -20.10 9.34
N ASP A 55 22.28 -19.70 10.55
CA ASP A 55 23.68 -19.53 10.93
C ASP A 55 24.11 -20.75 11.79
N PRO A 56 25.40 -21.15 11.75
CA PRO A 56 25.89 -22.54 11.90
C PRO A 56 25.93 -23.09 13.33
#